data_AF-A0A4Q0IFS3-F1
#
_entry.id   AF-A0A4Q0IFS3-F1
#
_cell.length_a   1.000
_cell.length_b   1.000
_cell.length_c   1.000
_cell.angle_alpha   90.00
_cell.angle_beta   90.00
_cell.angle_gamma   90.00
#
_symmetry.space_group_name_H-M   'P 1'
#
loop_
_entity.id
_entity.type
_entity.pdbx_description
1 polymer ?
#
loop_
_entity_poly.entity_id
_entity_poly.type
_entity_poly.pdbx_seq_one_letter_code
_entity_poly.pdbx_strand_id
1 'polypeptide(L)'
;MTAEIICVGTEILLGNIVNTNAAYLAEKLAASGLDCYYQTAVGDNAERLAGVLKWAMERSDVILLSGGLGPTEDDLTKETVAKVCGKKLSVDDHSMERIAEFFAVRDIQPTE
;
A
#
# COMPACT_ATOMS: atom_id res chain seq x y z
N MET A 1 2.65 -15.70 -14.55
CA MET A 1 2.80 -14.29 -14.13
C MET A 1 3.01 -14.31 -12.64
N THR A 2 4.01 -13.59 -12.16
CA THR A 2 4.41 -13.56 -10.76
C THR A 2 3.91 -12.30 -10.08
N ALA A 3 3.39 -12.46 -8.87
CA ALA A 3 2.95 -11.38 -8.02
C ALA A 3 3.78 -11.34 -6.72
N GLU A 4 3.95 -10.14 -6.18
CA GLU A 4 4.60 -9.93 -4.89
C GLU A 4 3.74 -9.03 -4.01
N ILE A 5 3.68 -9.37 -2.72
CA ILE A 5 2.91 -8.63 -1.72
C ILE A 5 3.88 -7.84 -0.83
N ILE A 6 3.63 -6.55 -0.67
CA ILE A 6 4.35 -5.67 0.24
C ILE A 6 3.35 -5.08 1.23
N CYS A 7 3.45 -5.46 2.51
CA CYS A 7 2.69 -4.84 3.58
C CYS A 7 3.53 -3.76 4.27
N VAL A 8 3.03 -2.53 4.25
CA VAL A 8 3.64 -1.35 4.88
C VAL A 8 2.97 -1.14 6.23
N GLY A 9 3.77 -1.04 7.29
CA GLY A 9 3.29 -0.78 8.65
C GLY A 9 4.30 -1.25 9.68
N THR A 10 4.72 -0.36 10.57
CA THR A 10 5.68 -0.65 11.63
C THR A 10 5.12 -1.66 12.63
N GLU A 11 3.84 -1.58 12.93
CA GLU A 11 3.10 -2.51 13.77
C GLU A 11 3.04 -3.94 13.21
N ILE A 12 3.01 -4.09 11.87
CA ILE A 12 3.13 -5.39 11.20
C ILE A 12 4.55 -5.92 11.37
N LEU A 13 5.56 -5.08 11.10
CA LEU A 13 6.96 -5.47 11.18
C LEU A 13 7.39 -5.87 12.60
N LEU A 14 6.88 -5.16 13.62
CA LEU A 14 7.14 -5.43 15.03
C LEU A 14 6.32 -6.62 15.57
N GLY A 15 5.37 -7.14 14.79
CA GLY A 15 4.49 -8.23 15.22
C GLY A 15 3.44 -7.81 16.25
N ASN A 16 3.16 -6.51 16.38
CA ASN A 16 2.09 -6.01 17.24
C ASN A 16 0.72 -6.45 16.70
N ILE A 17 0.59 -6.55 15.38
CA ILE A 17 -0.56 -7.13 14.70
C ILE A 17 -0.13 -8.24 13.75
N VAL A 18 -0.96 -9.26 13.61
CA VAL A 18 -0.74 -10.35 12.67
C VAL A 18 -1.01 -9.84 11.25
N ASN A 19 -0.11 -10.13 10.32
CA ASN A 19 -0.26 -9.76 8.91
C ASN A 19 -1.29 -10.64 8.18
N THR A 20 -2.57 -10.46 8.51
CA THR A 20 -3.68 -11.17 7.86
C THR A 20 -3.93 -10.68 6.43
N ASN A 21 -3.49 -9.47 6.09
CA ASN A 21 -3.60 -8.91 4.73
C ASN A 21 -2.78 -9.74 3.72
N ALA A 22 -1.54 -10.10 4.06
CA ALA A 22 -0.71 -10.93 3.20
C ALA A 22 -1.33 -12.32 2.99
N ALA A 23 -1.90 -12.92 4.04
CA ALA A 23 -2.60 -14.20 3.94
C ALA A 23 -3.82 -14.11 2.99
N TYR A 24 -4.67 -13.09 3.17
CA TYR A 24 -5.83 -12.86 2.32
C TYR A 24 -5.44 -12.65 0.85
N LEU A 25 -4.46 -11.79 0.58
CA LEU A 25 -4.01 -11.50 -0.78
C LEU A 25 -3.39 -12.72 -1.45
N ALA A 26 -2.58 -13.50 -0.72
CA ALA A 26 -1.98 -14.73 -1.25
C ALA A 26 -3.04 -15.76 -1.65
N GLU A 27 -4.11 -15.92 -0.87
CA GLU A 27 -5.25 -16.77 -1.23
C GLU A 27 -5.91 -16.29 -2.53
N LYS A 28 -6.12 -14.97 -2.69
CA LYS A 28 -6.73 -14.41 -3.91
C LYS A 28 -5.83 -14.53 -5.13
N LEU A 29 -4.51 -14.37 -4.98
CA LEU A 29 -3.54 -14.60 -6.05
C LEU A 29 -3.56 -16.06 -6.50
N ALA A 30 -3.52 -17.01 -5.55
CA ALA A 30 -3.58 -18.44 -5.85
C ALA A 30 -4.89 -18.82 -6.56
N ALA A 31 -6.04 -18.31 -6.08
CA ALA A 31 -7.33 -18.52 -6.73
C ALA A 31 -7.41 -17.93 -8.15
N SER A 32 -6.57 -16.93 -8.46
CA SER A 32 -6.47 -16.29 -9.77
C SER A 32 -5.38 -16.92 -10.66
N GLY A 33 -4.68 -17.96 -10.19
CA GLY A 33 -3.59 -18.60 -10.93
C GLY A 33 -2.31 -17.76 -11.02
N LEU A 34 -2.11 -16.80 -10.11
CA LEU A 34 -0.90 -15.99 -10.01
C LEU A 34 0.05 -16.58 -8.96
N ASP A 35 1.30 -16.76 -9.35
CA ASP A 35 2.33 -17.26 -8.46
C ASP A 35 2.81 -16.16 -7.51
N CYS A 36 2.81 -16.41 -6.20
CA CYS A 36 3.31 -15.47 -5.18
C CYS A 36 4.58 -16.03 -4.54
N TYR A 37 5.75 -15.58 -4.98
CA TYR A 37 7.04 -16.09 -4.48
C TYR A 37 7.59 -15.31 -3.29
N TYR A 38 7.20 -14.05 -3.13
CA TYR A 38 7.70 -13.17 -2.08
C TYR A 38 6.57 -12.41 -1.40
N GLN A 39 6.71 -12.28 -0.08
CA GLN A 39 5.92 -11.39 0.75
C GLN A 39 6.88 -10.61 1.63
N THR A 40 6.73 -9.29 1.68
CA THR A 40 7.60 -8.41 2.48
C THR A 40 6.75 -7.57 3.42
N ALA A 41 7.11 -7.57 4.71
CA ALA A 41 6.66 -6.55 5.66
C ALA A 41 7.75 -5.47 5.78
N VAL A 42 7.37 -4.20 5.68
CA VAL A 42 8.28 -3.07 5.79
C VAL A 42 7.67 -2.00 6.68
N GLY A 43 8.47 -1.41 7.58
CA GLY A 43 7.99 -0.32 8.44
C GLY A 43 7.87 1.01 7.68
N ASP A 44 7.19 1.96 8.29
CA ASP A 44 6.84 3.27 7.72
C ASP A 44 8.07 4.14 7.51
N ASN A 45 8.75 3.93 6.40
CA ASN A 45 9.94 4.67 6.01
C ASN A 45 10.10 4.64 4.49
N ALA A 46 10.05 5.81 3.89
CA ALA A 46 10.06 5.97 2.43
C ALA A 46 11.31 5.38 1.76
N GLU A 47 12.49 5.46 2.39
CA GLU A 47 13.73 4.93 1.81
C GLU A 47 13.73 3.41 1.78
N ARG A 48 13.34 2.77 2.89
CA ARG A 48 13.20 1.31 2.97
C ARG A 48 12.14 0.80 2.00
N LEU A 49 10.97 1.44 1.96
CA LEU A 49 9.90 1.07 1.03
C LEU A 49 10.35 1.24 -0.43
N ALA A 50 11.06 2.32 -0.76
CA ALA A 50 11.61 2.51 -2.11
C ALA A 50 12.61 1.42 -2.50
N GLY A 51 13.44 0.94 -1.56
CA GLY A 51 14.34 -0.19 -1.77
C GLY A 51 13.59 -1.49 -2.08
N VAL A 52 12.58 -1.81 -1.26
CA VAL A 52 11.73 -2.99 -1.46
C VAL A 52 11.01 -2.94 -2.80
N LEU A 53 10.43 -1.78 -3.15
CA LEU A 53 9.75 -1.58 -4.43
C LEU A 53 10.68 -1.84 -5.62
N LYS A 54 11.91 -1.33 -5.60
CA LYS A 54 12.88 -1.56 -6.68
C LYS A 54 13.20 -3.04 -6.86
N TRP A 55 13.44 -3.77 -5.78
CA TRP A 55 13.68 -5.21 -5.85
C TRP A 55 12.46 -5.99 -6.34
N ALA A 56 11.26 -5.62 -5.88
CA ALA A 56 10.03 -6.24 -6.35
C ALA A 56 9.80 -6.01 -7.84
N MET A 57 10.09 -4.80 -8.35
CA MET A 57 9.98 -4.46 -9.78
C MET A 57 10.95 -5.23 -10.67
N GLU A 58 12.07 -5.71 -10.13
CA GLU A 58 13.04 -6.51 -10.88
C GLU A 58 12.62 -7.98 -11.06
N ARG A 59 11.75 -8.49 -10.19
CA ARG A 59 11.45 -9.94 -10.09
C ARG A 59 9.97 -10.32 -10.20
N SER A 60 9.08 -9.33 -10.21
CA SER A 60 7.63 -9.55 -10.15
C SER A 60 6.91 -8.79 -11.25
N ASP A 61 5.97 -9.46 -11.93
CA ASP A 61 5.12 -8.84 -12.95
C ASP A 61 4.05 -7.91 -12.33
N VAL A 62 3.60 -8.26 -11.11
CA VAL A 62 2.57 -7.53 -10.36
C VAL A 62 3.03 -7.29 -8.93
N ILE A 63 2.83 -6.07 -8.42
CA ILE A 63 3.15 -5.71 -7.04
C ILE A 63 1.88 -5.23 -6.36
N LEU A 64 1.50 -5.87 -5.26
CA LEU A 64 0.38 -5.48 -4.41
C LEU A 64 0.91 -4.85 -3.13
N LEU A 65 0.53 -3.60 -2.88
CA LEU A 65 0.85 -2.90 -1.63
C LEU A 65 -0.38 -2.86 -0.71
N SER A 66 -0.15 -2.98 0.59
CA SER A 66 -1.16 -2.84 1.63
C SER A 66 -0.61 -2.02 2.80
N GLY A 67 -1.31 -0.94 3.18
CA GLY A 67 -0.93 -0.07 4.31
C GLY A 67 -0.25 1.24 3.89
N GLY A 68 -0.13 2.19 4.83
CA GLY A 68 0.50 3.50 4.61
C GLY A 68 -0.25 4.44 3.63
N LEU A 69 -1.58 4.34 3.57
CA LEU A 69 -2.45 5.12 2.67
C LEU A 69 -3.38 6.11 3.40
N GLY A 70 -3.28 6.17 4.73
CA GLY A 70 -4.06 7.08 5.55
C GLY A 70 -3.63 8.56 5.41
N PRO A 71 -4.21 9.41 6.26
CA PRO A 71 -3.97 10.85 6.26
C PRO A 71 -2.80 11.29 7.16
N THR A 72 -2.05 10.37 7.78
CA THR A 72 -1.00 10.74 8.75
C THR A 72 0.35 10.96 8.07
N GLU A 73 1.29 11.62 8.76
CA GLU A 73 2.65 11.84 8.23
C GLU A 73 3.43 10.53 8.00
N ASP A 74 3.07 9.47 8.72
CA ASP A 74 3.69 8.15 8.58
C ASP A 74 3.09 7.35 7.40
N ASP A 75 1.99 7.80 6.80
CA ASP A 75 1.37 7.19 5.62
C ASP A 75 2.10 7.56 4.31
N LEU A 76 3.23 6.90 4.07
CA LEU A 76 4.19 7.26 3.01
C LEU A 76 4.05 6.45 1.71
N THR A 77 3.07 5.55 1.59
CA THR A 77 3.03 4.58 0.49
C THR A 77 2.80 5.25 -0.86
N LYS A 78 1.82 6.16 -0.97
CA LYS A 78 1.45 6.81 -2.24
C LYS A 78 2.58 7.72 -2.76
N GLU A 79 3.24 8.48 -1.89
CA GLU A 79 4.37 9.33 -2.20
C GLU A 79 5.58 8.51 -2.66
N THR A 80 5.87 7.42 -1.94
CA THR A 80 7.01 6.57 -2.25
C THR A 80 6.84 5.86 -3.59
N VAL A 81 5.65 5.32 -3.86
CA VAL A 81 5.33 4.68 -5.15
C VAL A 81 5.44 5.70 -6.29
N ALA A 82 4.85 6.89 -6.15
CA ALA A 82 4.93 7.94 -7.17
C ALA A 82 6.39 8.30 -7.48
N LYS A 83 7.22 8.47 -6.44
CA LYS A 83 8.65 8.77 -6.57
C LYS A 83 9.41 7.67 -7.29
N VAL A 84 9.21 6.40 -6.92
CA VAL A 84 9.90 5.26 -7.54
C VAL A 84 9.49 5.10 -9.01
N CYS A 85 8.23 5.31 -9.33
CA CYS A 85 7.71 5.24 -10.70
C CYS A 85 8.00 6.51 -11.54
N GLY A 86 8.68 7.52 -10.98
CA GLY A 86 8.96 8.78 -11.68
C GLY A 86 7.69 9.57 -12.04
N LYS A 87 6.64 9.47 -11.22
CA LYS A 87 5.36 10.15 -11.39
C LYS A 87 5.20 11.27 -10.37
N LYS A 88 4.32 12.24 -10.70
CA LYS A 88 3.87 13.28 -9.77
C LYS A 88 2.49 12.91 -9.26
N LEU A 89 2.24 13.15 -7.97
CA LEU A 89 0.90 13.08 -7.42
C LEU A 89 0.12 14.34 -7.82
N SER A 90 -1.17 14.17 -8.04
CA SER A 90 -2.13 15.24 -8.24
C SER A 90 -3.38 14.94 -7.44
N VAL A 91 -4.08 15.99 -7.02
CA VAL A 91 -5.42 15.85 -6.46
C VAL A 91 -6.36 15.41 -7.58
N ASP A 92 -7.21 14.45 -7.27
CA ASP A 92 -8.24 13.94 -8.17
C ASP A 92 -9.61 14.37 -7.63
N ASP A 93 -10.32 15.19 -8.39
CA ASP A 93 -11.59 15.79 -7.95
C ASP A 93 -12.63 14.72 -7.61
N HIS A 94 -12.69 13.63 -8.39
CA HIS A 94 -13.61 12.53 -8.13
C HIS A 94 -13.32 11.83 -6.79
N SER A 95 -12.05 11.59 -6.49
CA SER A 95 -11.63 11.04 -5.19
C SER A 95 -11.94 11.99 -4.04
N MET A 96 -11.77 13.30 -4.24
CA MET A 96 -12.11 14.33 -3.25
C MET A 96 -13.61 14.40 -2.96
N GLU A 97 -14.45 14.33 -3.99
CA GLU A 97 -15.91 14.27 -3.84
C GLU A 97 -16.32 13.07 -2.99
N ARG A 98 -15.77 11.89 -3.26
CA ARG A 98 -16.05 10.67 -2.49
C ARG A 98 -15.63 10.78 -1.03
N ILE A 99 -14.50 11.44 -0.76
CA ILE A 99 -14.06 11.73 0.61
C ILE A 99 -15.07 12.67 1.28
N ALA A 100 -15.44 13.77 0.63
CA ALA A 100 -16.42 14.71 1.17
C ALA A 100 -17.78 14.06 1.48
N GLU A 101 -18.30 13.22 0.58
CA GLU A 101 -19.53 12.44 0.80
C GLU A 101 -19.42 11.49 1.99
N PHE A 102 -18.29 10.80 2.13
CA PHE A 102 -18.04 9.88 3.25
C PHE A 102 -18.11 10.60 4.61
N PHE A 103 -17.57 11.81 4.69
CA PHE A 103 -17.59 12.64 5.90
C PHE A 103 -18.96 13.29 6.14
N ALA A 104 -19.64 13.76 5.10
CA ALA A 104 -20.96 14.38 5.19
C ALA A 104 -22.02 13.43 5.79
N VAL A 105 -22.03 12.15 5.39
CA VAL A 105 -22.96 11.14 5.94
C VAL A 105 -22.74 10.88 7.43
N ARG A 106 -21.57 11.24 7.97
CA ARG A 106 -21.19 11.04 9.37
C ARG A 106 -21.35 12.28 10.24
N ASP A 107 -21.74 13.42 9.65
CA ASP A 107 -21.79 14.73 10.31
C ASP A 107 -20.43 15.12 10.93
N ILE A 108 -19.34 14.80 10.23
CA ILE A 108 -17.95 15.11 10.62
C ILE A 108 -17.34 15.98 9.53
N GLN A 109 -16.60 17.03 9.92
CA GLN A 109 -15.80 17.82 9.00
C GLN A 109 -14.45 17.13 8.76
N PRO A 110 -14.02 16.95 7.49
CA PRO A 110 -12.68 16.44 7.21
C PRO A 110 -11.62 17.42 7.73
N THR A 111 -10.54 16.87 8.28
CA THR A 111 -9.34 17.64 8.60
C THR A 111 -8.56 17.92 7.32
N GLU A 112 -7.81 19.03 7.30
CA GLU A 112 -6.81 19.29 6.25
C GLU A 112 -5.71 18.22 6.24
#